data_AF-A0A1B8HCN7-F1
#
_entry.id   AF-A0A1B8HCN7-F1
#
_cell.length_a   1.000
_cell.length_b   1.000
_cell.length_c   1.000
_cell.angle_alpha   90.00
_cell.angle_beta   90.00
_cell.angle_gamma   90.00
#
_symmetry.space_group_name_H-M   'P 1'
#
loop_
_entity.id
_entity.type
_entity.pdbx_description
1 polymer ?
#
loop_
_entity_poly.entity_id
_entity_poly.type
_entity_poly.pdbx_seq_one_letter_code
_entity_poly.pdbx_strand_id
1 'polypeptide(L)'
;MFESQSFSPAEVIADNATVAEKNIIWHVVDTKGHGLPTAPGVYRFRVPMESQPGETVEFMAQLRWRKHGVHHILMPTFEYVLDDEFITLPEGTCWHDRLSADPDVLGPTDFPIAPEMAQGAAACPFCHQLPVINGEKIKEDDGDLYYTRIPYKFNRFWFTCCEWVGKAPRSSIAILKNDWSHR
;
A
#
# COMPACT_ATOMS: atom_id res chain seq x y z
N MET A 1 -38.38 20.50 -50.98
CA MET A 1 -38.12 21.06 -49.64
C MET A 1 -37.67 19.90 -48.78
N PHE A 2 -36.36 19.81 -48.53
CA PHE A 2 -35.76 18.80 -47.66
C PHE A 2 -35.07 19.58 -46.53
N GLU A 3 -35.54 19.40 -45.30
CA GLU A 3 -34.99 20.04 -44.12
C GLU A 3 -33.72 19.30 -43.68
N SER A 4 -32.61 20.03 -43.70
CA SER A 4 -31.30 19.61 -43.23
C SER A 4 -31.30 19.61 -41.70
N GLN A 5 -31.32 18.44 -41.07
CA GLN A 5 -31.07 18.32 -39.63
C GLN A 5 -29.57 18.29 -39.36
N SER A 6 -29.09 19.36 -38.75
CA SER A 6 -27.71 19.57 -38.32
C SER A 6 -27.34 18.58 -37.20
N PHE A 7 -26.26 17.82 -37.42
CA PHE A 7 -25.63 17.00 -36.40
C PHE A 7 -24.88 17.91 -35.41
N SER A 8 -25.30 17.93 -34.14
CA SER A 8 -24.47 18.45 -33.05
C SER A 8 -23.57 17.33 -32.52
N PRO A 9 -22.26 17.56 -32.37
CA PRO A 9 -21.37 16.58 -31.77
C PRO A 9 -21.65 16.49 -30.27
N ALA A 10 -21.92 15.27 -29.80
CA ALA A 10 -22.06 14.95 -28.39
C ALA A 10 -20.79 15.37 -27.65
N GLU A 11 -20.96 16.30 -26.71
CA GLU A 11 -19.91 16.75 -25.81
C GLU A 11 -19.36 15.56 -25.03
N VAL A 12 -18.03 15.46 -25.07
CA VAL A 12 -17.23 14.58 -24.25
C VAL A 12 -17.49 14.95 -22.79
N ILE A 13 -18.31 14.14 -22.11
CA ILE A 13 -18.36 14.16 -20.65
C ILE A 13 -17.04 13.56 -20.18
N ALA A 14 -16.07 14.43 -19.94
CA ALA A 14 -14.94 14.12 -19.09
C ALA A 14 -15.54 13.79 -17.72
N ASP A 15 -15.59 12.50 -17.39
CA ASP A 15 -15.84 12.05 -16.03
C ASP A 15 -14.75 12.65 -15.14
N ASN A 16 -15.12 13.77 -14.51
CA ASN A 16 -14.43 14.36 -13.38
C ASN A 16 -14.42 13.32 -12.26
N ALA A 17 -13.44 12.41 -12.29
CA ALA A 17 -12.98 11.65 -11.14
C ALA A 17 -12.25 12.61 -10.17
N THR A 18 -13.00 13.57 -9.64
CA THR A 18 -12.62 14.45 -8.52
C THR A 18 -13.76 14.48 -7.50
N VAL A 19 -14.34 13.30 -7.23
CA VAL A 19 -15.33 13.12 -6.18
C VAL A 19 -14.68 12.43 -4.99
N ALA A 20 -14.32 13.26 -4.01
CA ALA A 20 -14.16 12.94 -2.59
C ALA A 20 -12.85 12.26 -2.12
N GLU A 21 -11.72 12.96 -2.22
CA GLU A 21 -10.68 12.86 -1.17
C GLU A 21 -11.20 13.57 0.09
N LYS A 22 -12.17 12.95 0.77
CA LYS A 22 -12.55 13.32 2.14
C LYS A 22 -11.29 13.23 3.00
N ASN A 23 -11.05 14.23 3.84
CA ASN A 23 -10.02 14.26 4.87
C ASN A 23 -9.76 12.85 5.45
N ILE A 24 -8.70 12.18 5.00
CA ILE A 24 -8.32 10.87 5.51
C ILE A 24 -7.81 11.09 6.93
N ILE A 25 -8.53 10.53 7.91
CA ILE A 25 -8.14 10.60 9.31
C ILE A 25 -7.30 9.36 9.61
N TRP A 26 -6.03 9.59 9.95
CA TRP A 26 -5.13 8.56 10.41
C TRP A 26 -5.27 8.37 11.91
N HIS A 27 -5.56 7.13 12.32
CA HIS A 27 -5.66 6.71 13.71
C HIS A 27 -4.33 6.13 14.15
N VAL A 28 -3.73 6.69 15.20
CA VAL A 28 -2.46 6.22 15.77
C VAL A 28 -2.69 4.92 16.54
N VAL A 29 -1.77 3.97 16.39
CA VAL A 29 -1.73 2.72 17.13
C VAL A 29 -0.46 2.69 17.98
N ASP A 30 -0.58 2.30 19.23
CA ASP A 30 0.60 2.08 20.06
C ASP A 30 1.28 0.75 19.73
N THR A 31 2.46 0.53 20.30
CA THR A 31 3.23 -0.70 20.05
C THR A 31 2.54 -1.96 20.58
N LYS A 32 1.53 -1.83 21.45
CA LYS A 32 0.75 -2.94 22.02
C LYS A 32 -0.55 -3.23 21.25
N GLY A 33 -0.84 -2.47 20.19
CA GLY A 33 -2.06 -2.62 19.41
C GLY A 33 -3.27 -1.85 19.94
N HIS A 34 -3.12 -1.01 20.96
CA HIS A 34 -4.21 -0.13 21.37
C HIS A 34 -4.44 0.94 20.29
N GLY A 35 -5.71 1.16 19.94
CA GLY A 35 -6.09 2.07 18.86
C GLY A 35 -6.34 1.37 17.53
N LEU A 36 -6.13 0.05 17.41
CA LEU A 36 -6.55 -0.74 16.24
C LEU A 36 -8.07 -0.67 16.00
N PRO A 37 -8.54 -0.95 14.77
CA PRO A 37 -9.96 -1.06 14.49
C PRO A 37 -10.65 -2.12 15.36
N THR A 38 -11.92 -1.90 15.67
CA THR A 38 -12.71 -2.81 16.52
C THR A 38 -13.49 -3.88 15.73
N ALA A 39 -13.48 -3.80 14.40
CA ALA A 39 -14.15 -4.74 13.52
C ALA A 39 -13.14 -5.41 12.56
N PRO A 40 -13.36 -6.68 12.18
CA PRO A 40 -12.55 -7.33 11.16
C PRO A 40 -12.82 -6.70 9.79
N GLY A 41 -11.80 -6.63 8.94
CA GLY A 41 -11.90 -6.00 7.63
C GLY A 41 -10.53 -5.75 6.99
N VAL A 42 -10.53 -5.21 5.79
CA VAL A 42 -9.32 -4.68 5.15
C VAL A 42 -9.17 -3.22 5.54
N TYR A 43 -7.97 -2.86 5.98
CA TYR A 43 -7.60 -1.50 6.37
C TYR A 43 -6.31 -1.09 5.70
N ARG A 44 -6.08 0.22 5.58
CA ARG A 44 -4.78 0.76 5.19
C ARG A 44 -3.96 1.06 6.42
N PHE A 45 -2.70 0.66 6.39
CA PHE A 45 -1.72 0.91 7.44
C PHE A 45 -0.59 1.74 6.88
N ARG A 46 -0.15 2.74 7.67
CA ARG A 46 1.08 3.50 7.45
C ARG A 46 2.04 3.10 8.54
N VAL A 47 3.18 2.55 8.15
CA VAL A 47 4.16 1.99 9.10
C VAL A 47 5.56 2.51 8.74
N PRO A 48 6.37 2.96 9.71
CA PRO A 48 7.77 3.29 9.47
C PRO A 48 8.55 2.09 8.93
N MET A 49 9.41 2.32 7.94
CA MET A 49 10.21 1.25 7.35
C MET A 49 11.35 0.82 8.29
N GLU A 50 11.57 -0.49 8.39
CA GLU A 50 12.63 -1.08 9.21
C GLU A 50 14.03 -0.63 8.75
N SER A 51 14.25 -0.58 7.43
CA SER A 51 15.54 -0.17 6.84
C SER A 51 15.77 1.35 6.86
N GLN A 52 14.72 2.15 6.96
CA GLN A 52 14.79 3.61 6.97
C GLN A 52 13.64 4.21 7.79
N PRO A 53 13.76 4.28 9.13
CA PRO A 53 12.66 4.69 10.01
C PRO A 53 12.11 6.11 9.79
N GLY A 54 12.87 6.98 9.09
CA GLY A 54 12.43 8.31 8.71
C GLY A 54 11.46 8.34 7.52
N GLU A 55 11.27 7.21 6.83
CA GLU A 55 10.32 7.06 5.73
C GLU A 55 9.28 5.98 6.10
N THR A 56 8.04 6.19 5.65
CA THR A 56 6.92 5.29 5.95
C THR A 56 6.43 4.62 4.68
N VAL A 57 5.88 3.42 4.83
CA VAL A 57 5.19 2.72 3.73
C VAL A 57 3.72 2.56 4.08
N GLU A 58 2.88 2.83 3.09
CA GLU A 58 1.44 2.61 3.17
C GLU A 58 1.08 1.33 2.43
N PHE A 59 0.37 0.43 3.09
CA PHE A 59 -0.07 -0.82 2.50
C PHE A 59 -1.38 -1.29 3.12
N MET A 60 -2.10 -2.15 2.41
CA MET A 60 -3.33 -2.75 2.94
C MET A 60 -3.04 -4.05 3.66
N ALA A 61 -3.80 -4.33 4.70
CA ALA A 61 -3.76 -5.62 5.39
C ALA A 61 -5.13 -6.00 5.94
N GLN A 62 -5.33 -7.30 6.14
CA GLN A 62 -6.54 -7.82 6.76
C GLN A 62 -6.41 -7.80 8.29
N LEU A 63 -7.39 -7.22 8.96
CA LEU A 63 -7.64 -7.37 10.38
C LEU A 63 -8.64 -8.52 10.58
N ARG A 64 -8.27 -9.53 11.36
CA ARG A 64 -9.13 -10.71 11.58
C ARG A 64 -9.06 -11.20 13.01
N TRP A 65 -10.15 -11.82 13.46
CA TRP A 65 -10.16 -12.56 14.72
C TRP A 65 -9.22 -13.77 14.60
N ARG A 66 -8.28 -13.88 15.55
CA ARG A 66 -7.47 -15.07 15.72
C ARG A 66 -7.74 -15.64 17.11
N LYS A 67 -7.84 -16.96 17.17
CA LYS A 67 -7.91 -17.69 18.43
C LYS A 67 -6.51 -17.78 19.02
N HIS A 68 -6.37 -17.33 20.25
CA HIS A 68 -5.13 -17.42 21.02
C HIS A 68 -5.47 -18.05 22.38
N GLY A 69 -5.13 -19.33 22.56
CA GLY A 69 -5.60 -20.11 23.70
C GLY A 69 -7.14 -20.13 23.81
N VAL A 70 -7.67 -19.55 24.89
CA VAL A 70 -9.12 -19.39 25.14
C VAL A 70 -9.68 -18.06 24.66
N HIS A 71 -8.83 -17.10 24.28
CA HIS A 71 -9.22 -15.77 23.88
C HIS A 71 -9.35 -15.64 22.35
N HIS A 72 -10.20 -14.71 21.90
CA HIS A 72 -10.24 -14.26 20.51
C HIS A 72 -9.71 -12.83 20.48
N ILE A 73 -8.62 -12.64 19.74
CA ILE A 73 -7.94 -11.35 19.63
C ILE A 73 -8.05 -10.87 18.18
N LEU A 74 -8.48 -9.64 17.98
CA LEU A 74 -8.54 -9.00 16.68
C LEU A 74 -7.16 -8.45 16.35
N MET A 75 -6.54 -8.92 15.26
CA MET A 75 -5.16 -8.56 14.93
C MET A 75 -4.92 -8.45 13.43
N PRO A 76 -3.99 -7.58 13.00
CA PRO A 76 -3.61 -7.46 11.60
C PRO A 76 -2.76 -8.65 11.17
N THR A 77 -2.85 -9.03 9.90
CA THR A 77 -2.21 -10.25 9.39
C THR A 77 -0.69 -10.18 9.29
N PHE A 78 -0.09 -8.98 9.30
CA PHE A 78 1.36 -8.77 9.21
C PHE A 78 2.09 -8.84 10.56
N GLU A 79 1.35 -9.05 11.66
CA GLU A 79 1.90 -9.09 13.01
C GLU A 79 2.25 -10.51 13.49
N TYR A 80 3.23 -10.57 14.39
CA TYR A 80 3.66 -11.78 15.07
C TYR A 80 3.22 -11.72 16.54
N VAL A 81 2.61 -12.80 17.03
CA VAL A 81 2.32 -12.97 18.46
C VAL A 81 3.60 -13.47 19.11
N LEU A 82 4.14 -12.70 20.05
CA LEU A 82 5.18 -13.13 20.98
C LEU A 82 4.53 -13.28 22.35
N ASP A 83 4.63 -14.49 22.91
CA ASP A 83 4.23 -14.86 24.27
C ASP A 83 2.82 -14.41 24.69
N ASP A 84 1.89 -15.29 24.35
CA ASP A 84 0.53 -15.47 24.83
C ASP A 84 -0.48 -14.31 24.85
N GLU A 85 -0.11 -13.04 24.64
CA GLU A 85 -1.08 -11.94 24.73
C GLU A 85 -0.68 -10.60 24.08
N PHE A 86 0.55 -10.44 23.57
CA PHE A 86 1.02 -9.14 23.08
C PHE A 86 1.21 -9.09 21.57
N ILE A 87 0.50 -8.15 20.92
CA ILE A 87 0.81 -7.67 19.57
C ILE A 87 1.97 -6.68 19.71
N THR A 88 2.99 -6.76 18.87
CA THR A 88 4.12 -5.80 18.86
C THR A 88 4.19 -5.07 17.52
N LEU A 89 3.46 -3.96 17.41
CA LEU A 89 3.51 -3.09 16.22
C LEU A 89 4.72 -2.14 16.27
N PRO A 90 5.30 -1.78 15.11
CA PRO A 90 6.29 -0.71 15.06
C PRO A 90 5.75 0.61 15.61
N GLU A 91 6.57 1.32 16.39
CA GLU A 91 6.24 2.66 16.89
C GLU A 91 5.96 3.61 15.71
N GLY A 92 4.92 4.44 15.82
CA GLY A 92 4.49 5.34 14.74
C GLY A 92 3.56 4.70 13.71
N THR A 93 3.07 3.48 13.97
CA THR A 93 2.03 2.86 13.13
C THR A 93 0.72 3.63 13.22
N CYS A 94 0.12 3.89 12.06
CA CYS A 94 -1.21 4.47 11.93
C CYS A 94 -2.08 3.64 10.98
N TRP A 95 -3.41 3.79 11.06
CA TRP A 95 -4.33 3.18 10.12
C TRP A 95 -5.48 4.10 9.72
N HIS A 96 -6.16 3.78 8.63
CA HIS A 96 -7.48 4.32 8.28
C HIS A 96 -8.32 3.30 7.51
N ASP A 97 -9.61 3.58 7.36
CA ASP A 97 -10.54 2.75 6.58
C ASP A 97 -10.10 2.63 5.13
N ARG A 98 -10.34 1.47 4.51
CA ARG A 98 -10.10 1.29 3.08
C ARG A 98 -10.84 2.34 2.25
N LEU A 99 -10.25 2.70 1.10
CA LEU A 99 -10.91 3.51 0.09
C LEU A 99 -11.82 2.65 -0.79
N SER A 100 -12.74 3.29 -1.53
CA SER A 100 -13.69 2.58 -2.41
C SER A 100 -13.00 1.76 -3.51
N ALA A 101 -11.79 2.14 -3.91
CA ALA A 101 -10.98 1.43 -4.92
C ALA A 101 -10.17 0.26 -4.33
N ASP A 102 -10.11 0.14 -3.01
CA ASP A 102 -9.37 -0.95 -2.35
C ASP A 102 -10.17 -2.25 -2.39
N PRO A 103 -9.49 -3.40 -2.41
CA PRO A 103 -10.16 -4.69 -2.36
C PRO A 103 -10.93 -4.86 -1.04
N ASP A 104 -12.13 -5.43 -1.13
CA ASP A 104 -12.95 -5.78 0.04
C ASP A 104 -12.33 -6.92 0.87
N VAL A 105 -11.54 -7.78 0.23
CA VAL A 105 -10.93 -8.98 0.81
C VAL A 105 -9.48 -9.10 0.36
N LEU A 106 -8.59 -9.43 1.30
CA LEU A 106 -7.19 -9.77 1.04
C LEU A 106 -6.89 -11.17 1.57
N GLY A 107 -5.96 -11.86 0.91
CA GLY A 107 -5.41 -13.09 1.45
C GLY A 107 -4.59 -12.84 2.72
N PRO A 108 -4.38 -13.85 3.58
CA PRO A 108 -3.66 -13.69 4.84
C PRO A 108 -2.19 -13.23 4.70
N THR A 109 -1.62 -13.35 3.50
CA THR A 109 -0.23 -13.03 3.16
C THR A 109 -0.11 -11.94 2.09
N ASP A 110 -1.22 -11.28 1.77
CA ASP A 110 -1.28 -10.26 0.73
C ASP A 110 -1.26 -8.89 1.37
N PHE A 111 -0.24 -8.12 1.01
CA PHE A 111 0.04 -6.80 1.58
C PHE A 111 0.33 -5.80 0.46
N PRO A 112 -0.64 -5.51 -0.43
CA PRO A 112 -0.42 -4.59 -1.54
C PRO A 112 -0.07 -3.19 -1.00
N ILE A 113 1.00 -2.61 -1.54
CA ILE A 113 1.40 -1.23 -1.26
C ILE A 113 0.34 -0.30 -1.86
N ALA A 114 -0.04 0.74 -1.13
CA ALA A 114 -1.07 1.69 -1.57
C ALA A 114 -0.65 2.37 -2.89
N PRO A 115 -1.53 2.42 -3.91
CA PRO A 115 -1.19 3.04 -5.20
C PRO A 115 -0.74 4.50 -5.08
N GLU A 116 -1.23 5.21 -4.07
CA GLU A 116 -0.89 6.60 -3.75
C GLU A 116 0.60 6.73 -3.38
N MET A 117 1.22 5.66 -2.91
CA MET A 117 2.67 5.63 -2.70
C MET A 117 3.43 5.82 -4.00
N ALA A 118 2.86 5.62 -5.19
CA ALA A 118 3.49 5.93 -6.46
C ALA A 118 3.24 7.37 -6.95
N GLN A 119 2.36 8.15 -6.30
CA GLN A 119 2.12 9.56 -6.66
C GLN A 119 3.43 10.37 -6.62
N GLY A 120 3.62 11.23 -7.62
CA GLY A 120 4.85 11.98 -7.84
C GLY A 120 5.87 11.29 -8.76
N ALA A 121 5.67 10.00 -9.09
CA ALA A 121 6.41 9.35 -10.16
C ALA A 121 5.84 9.74 -11.53
N ALA A 122 6.71 9.93 -12.53
CA ALA A 122 6.29 10.07 -13.93
C ALA A 122 5.53 8.82 -14.42
N ALA A 123 4.62 9.00 -15.37
CA ALA A 123 3.96 7.86 -16.03
C ALA A 123 4.99 7.00 -16.77
N CYS A 124 4.74 5.69 -16.84
CA CYS A 124 5.61 4.73 -17.51
C CYS A 124 5.76 5.10 -19.01
N PRO A 125 6.98 5.26 -19.54
CA PRO A 125 7.17 5.76 -20.92
C PRO A 125 6.69 4.77 -22.00
N PHE A 126 6.48 3.51 -21.64
CA PHE A 126 6.05 2.46 -22.57
C PHE A 126 4.53 2.26 -22.62
N CYS A 127 3.88 2.16 -21.46
CA CYS A 127 2.43 1.91 -21.38
C CYS A 127 1.61 3.11 -20.89
N HIS A 128 2.27 4.22 -20.55
CA HIS A 128 1.66 5.46 -20.05
C HIS A 128 0.82 5.32 -18.76
N GLN A 129 0.92 4.19 -18.07
CA GLN A 129 0.27 3.97 -16.76
C GLN A 129 1.16 4.43 -15.62
N LEU A 130 0.55 4.80 -14.49
CA LEU A 130 1.27 5.03 -13.24
C LEU A 130 1.83 3.69 -12.75
N PRO A 131 3.14 3.60 -12.42
CA PRO A 131 3.72 2.34 -12.00
C PRO A 131 3.25 1.94 -10.59
N VAL A 132 3.23 0.64 -10.33
CA VAL A 132 3.00 0.06 -9.01
C VAL A 132 4.33 -0.15 -8.31
N ILE A 133 4.39 0.13 -7.00
CA ILE A 133 5.57 -0.13 -6.17
C ILE A 133 5.51 -1.58 -5.69
N ASN A 134 6.61 -2.29 -5.92
CA ASN A 134 6.88 -3.59 -5.33
C ASN A 134 8.14 -3.51 -4.47
N GLY A 135 8.31 -4.47 -3.57
CA GLY A 135 9.52 -4.55 -2.77
C GLY A 135 9.83 -5.95 -2.27
N GLU A 136 11.02 -6.09 -1.69
CA GLU A 136 11.50 -7.32 -1.07
C GLU A 136 12.46 -7.01 0.08
N LYS A 137 12.70 -8.02 0.93
CA LYS A 137 13.78 -8.00 1.93
C LYS A 137 14.89 -8.95 1.50
N ILE A 138 16.10 -8.41 1.36
CA ILE A 138 17.32 -9.19 1.20
C ILE A 138 18.13 -9.06 2.49
N LYS A 139 18.67 -10.16 3.00
CA LYS A 139 19.62 -10.10 4.12
C LYS A 139 20.90 -9.41 3.66
N GLU A 140 21.37 -8.45 4.45
CA GLU A 140 22.56 -7.66 4.10
C GLU A 140 23.86 -8.47 4.21
N ASP A 141 23.89 -9.48 5.09
CA ASP A 141 25.10 -10.25 5.40
C ASP A 141 25.48 -11.28 4.32
N ASP A 142 24.51 -12.06 3.83
CA ASP A 142 24.70 -13.18 2.90
C ASP A 142 24.09 -12.90 1.51
N GLY A 143 23.30 -11.84 1.37
CA GLY A 143 22.56 -11.55 0.14
C GLY A 143 21.39 -12.50 -0.12
N ASP A 144 21.06 -13.38 0.84
CA ASP A 144 19.98 -14.33 0.70
C ASP A 144 18.61 -13.64 0.84
N LEU A 145 17.64 -14.16 0.09
CA LEU A 145 16.26 -13.73 0.17
C LEU A 145 15.69 -14.07 1.56
N TYR A 146 15.39 -13.02 2.34
CA TYR A 146 14.52 -13.18 3.49
C TYR A 146 13.08 -13.15 2.98
N TYR A 147 12.43 -14.31 2.93
CA TYR A 147 11.06 -14.45 2.44
C TYR A 147 10.05 -13.81 3.39
N THR A 148 9.93 -12.49 3.34
CA THR A 148 8.81 -11.72 3.89
C THR A 148 8.08 -11.04 2.75
N ARG A 149 6.75 -10.96 2.87
CA ARG A 149 5.89 -10.15 2.00
C ARG A 149 5.43 -8.85 2.67
N ILE A 150 5.90 -8.59 3.89
CA ILE A 150 5.45 -7.47 4.73
C ILE A 150 6.18 -6.19 4.30
N PRO A 151 5.46 -5.16 3.79
CA PRO A 151 6.10 -4.02 3.13
C PRO A 151 7.04 -3.20 3.99
N TYR A 152 6.73 -2.97 5.27
CA TYR A 152 7.60 -2.18 6.15
C TYR A 152 8.94 -2.87 6.47
N LYS A 153 9.07 -4.16 6.19
CA LYS A 153 10.31 -4.92 6.36
C LYS A 153 11.19 -4.92 5.10
N PHE A 154 10.71 -4.40 3.98
CA PHE A 154 11.47 -4.37 2.74
C PHE A 154 12.65 -3.39 2.84
N ASN A 155 13.76 -3.76 2.21
CA ASN A 155 14.93 -2.89 2.03
C ASN A 155 15.27 -2.63 0.57
N ARG A 156 14.46 -3.16 -0.36
CA ARG A 156 14.58 -2.93 -1.80
C ARG A 156 13.20 -2.71 -2.40
N PHE A 157 13.05 -1.65 -3.19
CA PHE A 157 11.81 -1.25 -3.85
C PHE A 157 12.03 -1.02 -5.33
N TRP A 158 11.06 -1.37 -6.18
CA TRP A 158 11.10 -1.10 -7.61
C TRP A 158 9.70 -0.82 -8.16
N PHE A 159 9.65 -0.15 -9.31
CA PHE A 159 8.43 0.07 -10.06
C PHE A 159 8.12 -1.09 -11.01
N THR A 160 6.85 -1.35 -11.22
CA THR A 160 6.35 -2.30 -12.22
C THR A 160 5.13 -1.70 -12.90
N CYS A 161 5.11 -1.64 -14.24
CA CYS A 161 3.99 -1.11 -15.03
C CYS A 161 3.64 -2.01 -16.23
N CYS A 162 4.64 -2.56 -16.91
CA CYS A 162 4.48 -3.45 -18.05
C CYS A 162 5.67 -4.41 -18.14
N GLU A 163 5.60 -5.39 -19.04
CA GLU A 163 6.66 -6.40 -19.25
C GLU A 163 8.01 -5.80 -19.67
N TRP A 164 8.00 -4.60 -20.25
CA TRP A 164 9.19 -3.90 -20.74
C TRP A 164 10.02 -3.26 -19.61
N VAL A 165 9.43 -3.10 -18.43
CA VAL A 165 10.12 -2.48 -17.28
C VAL A 165 10.71 -3.58 -16.40
N GLY A 166 12.02 -3.74 -16.53
CA GLY A 166 12.80 -4.66 -15.69
C GLY A 166 12.91 -4.19 -14.24
N LYS A 167 13.14 -5.15 -13.35
CA LYS A 167 13.37 -4.91 -11.92
C LYS A 167 14.64 -4.09 -11.70
N ALA A 168 14.50 -2.84 -11.25
CA ALA A 168 15.59 -1.93 -10.93
C ALA A 168 15.46 -1.41 -9.49
N PRO A 169 15.91 -2.17 -8.48
CA PRO A 169 15.61 -1.88 -7.09
C PRO A 169 16.40 -0.69 -6.54
N ARG A 170 15.82 -0.02 -5.54
CA ARG A 170 16.37 1.08 -4.73
C ARG A 170 16.15 0.82 -3.25
N SER A 171 16.96 1.44 -2.41
CA SER A 171 16.88 1.28 -0.95
C SER A 171 15.65 1.94 -0.32
N SER A 172 15.00 2.88 -1.03
CA SER A 172 13.87 3.64 -0.50
C SER A 172 12.88 4.05 -1.59
N ILE A 173 11.63 4.34 -1.21
CA ILE A 173 10.55 4.75 -2.12
C ILE A 173 10.82 6.17 -2.64
N ALA A 174 11.31 7.07 -1.79
CA ALA A 174 11.69 8.43 -2.19
C ALA A 174 12.78 8.43 -3.27
N ILE A 175 13.84 7.62 -3.10
CA ILE A 175 14.90 7.46 -4.10
C ILE A 175 14.33 6.85 -5.39
N LEU A 176 13.48 5.82 -5.26
CA LEU A 176 12.82 5.18 -6.39
C LEU A 176 12.02 6.17 -7.23
N LYS A 177 11.22 7.05 -6.61
CA LYS A 177 10.45 8.10 -7.30
C LYS A 177 11.37 9.10 -8.00
N ASN A 178 12.39 9.58 -7.29
CA ASN A 178 13.30 10.58 -7.82
C ASN A 178 14.04 10.06 -9.07
N ASP A 179 14.59 8.85 -8.99
CA ASP A 179 15.29 8.21 -10.11
C ASP A 179 14.38 7.92 -11.31
N TRP A 180 13.10 7.65 -11.06
CA TRP A 180 12.14 7.35 -12.12
C TRP A 180 11.74 8.60 -12.91
N SER A 181 11.55 9.72 -12.22
CA SER A 181 11.11 10.98 -12.84
C SER A 181 12.23 11.74 -13.57
N HIS A 182 13.50 11.36 -13.39
CA HIS A 182 14.66 11.98 -14.04
C HIS A 182 15.30 11.12 -15.14
N ARG A 183 14.59 10.10 -15.64
CA ARG A 183 14.99 9.28 -16.80
C ARG A 183 14.30 9.76 -18.06
#